data_AF-A0A522QBV3-F1
#
_entry.id   AF-A0A522QBV3-F1
#
_cell.length_a   1.000
_cell.length_b   1.000
_cell.length_c   1.000
_cell.angle_alpha   90.00
_cell.angle_beta   90.00
_cell.angle_gamma   90.00
#
_symmetry.space_group_name_H-M   'P 1'
#
loop_
_entity.id
_entity.type
_entity.pdbx_description
1 polymer ?
#
loop_
_entity_poly.entity_id
_entity_poly.type
_entity_poly.pdbx_seq_one_letter_code
_entity_poly.pdbx_strand_id
1 'polypeptide(L)' 'MDRVRFIPLGEKVEPHCWNCNRVVAGPPDTRYLYRLDDHAVAEKWYHCECGAYVNVRREGILHVERAAHSLPN' A
#
# COMPACT_ATOMS: atom_id res chain seq x y z
N MET A 1 -2.31 -23.18 1.06
CA MET A 1 -2.69 -21.75 0.94
C MET A 1 -1.44 -20.97 0.64
N ASP A 2 -1.39 -20.30 -0.51
CA ASP A 2 -0.31 -19.38 -0.82
C ASP A 2 -0.30 -18.27 0.22
N ARG A 3 0.79 -18.15 0.96
CA ARG A 3 0.98 -17.01 1.85
C ARG A 3 1.32 -15.81 0.99
N VAL A 4 0.36 -14.90 0.82
CA VAL A 4 0.61 -13.57 0.26
C VAL A 4 1.42 -12.80 1.29
N ARG A 5 2.63 -12.37 0.90
CA ARG A 5 3.47 -11.51 1.73
C ARG A 5 3.50 -10.12 1.11
N PHE A 6 3.46 -9.12 1.96
CA PHE A 6 3.65 -7.73 1.58
C PHE A 6 5.13 -7.36 1.76
N ILE A 7 5.77 -6.90 0.68
CA ILE A 7 7.19 -6.50 0.69
C ILE A 7 7.27 -4.97 0.74
N PRO A 8 7.88 -4.37 1.78
CA PRO A 8 8.04 -2.92 1.84
C PRO A 8 9.04 -2.45 0.78
N LEU A 9 8.68 -1.41 0.03
CA LEU A 9 9.49 -0.83 -1.04
C LEU A 9 10.15 0.51 -0.63
N GLY A 10 9.98 0.91 0.63
CA GLY A 10 10.55 2.13 1.22
C GLY A 10 9.51 3.19 1.53
N GLU A 11 10.01 4.34 1.99
CA GLU A 11 9.22 5.53 2.31
C GLU A 11 9.18 6.46 1.09
N LYS A 12 7.99 6.97 0.76
CA LYS A 12 7.80 7.93 -0.34
C LYS A 12 6.97 9.13 0.15
N VAL A 13 7.14 10.27 -0.52
CA VAL A 13 6.31 11.48 -0.31
C VAL A 13 5.08 11.48 -1.23
N GLU A 14 5.19 10.82 -2.39
CA GLU A 14 4.10 10.64 -3.35
C GLU A 14 3.90 9.16 -3.70
N PRO A 15 2.65 8.68 -3.82
CA PRO A 15 2.37 7.27 -4.10
C PRO A 15 2.78 6.95 -5.54
N HIS A 16 3.81 6.12 -5.68
CA HIS A 16 4.25 5.57 -6.97
C HIS A 16 3.82 4.12 -7.08
N CYS A 17 3.33 3.73 -8.26
CA CYS A 17 3.00 2.35 -8.56
C CYS A 17 4.27 1.52 -8.60
N TRP A 18 4.36 0.49 -7.76
CA TRP A 18 5.51 -0.40 -7.72
C TRP A 18 5.75 -1.18 -9.03
N ASN A 19 4.70 -1.37 -9.85
CA ASN A 19 4.76 -2.17 -11.07
C ASN A 19 5.22 -1.35 -12.28
N CYS A 20 4.63 -0.17 -12.50
CA CYS A 20 4.92 0.67 -13.68
C CYS A 20 5.67 1.97 -13.34
N ASN A 21 6.00 2.20 -12.07
CA ASN A 21 6.69 3.37 -11.53
C ASN A 21 6.04 4.74 -11.82
N ARG A 22 4.78 4.77 -12.26
CA ARG A 22 4.02 6.00 -12.45
C ARG A 22 3.47 6.49 -11.12
N VAL A 23 3.36 7.81 -10.96
CA VAL A 23 2.61 8.42 -9.86
C VAL A 23 1.15 7.98 -9.96
N VAL A 24 0.58 7.52 -8.85
CA VAL A 24 -0.82 7.13 -8.77
C VAL A 24 -1.63 8.35 -8.34
N ALA A 25 -2.52 8.82 -9.21
CA ALA A 25 -3.39 9.97 -8.94
C ALA A 25 -4.82 9.50 -8.67
N GLY A 26 -5.55 10.23 -7.82
CA GLY A 26 -6.96 9.98 -7.53
C GLY A 26 -7.27 9.81 -6.05
N PRO A 27 -8.57 9.79 -5.69
CA PRO A 27 -9.01 9.57 -4.31
C PRO A 27 -8.68 8.13 -3.89
N PRO A 28 -8.00 7.93 -2.75
CA PRO A 28 -7.74 6.59 -2.26
C PRO A 28 -8.97 5.97 -1.59
N ASP A 29 -9.09 4.66 -1.70
CA ASP A 29 -9.97 3.89 -0.82
C ASP A 29 -9.33 3.84 0.58
N THR A 30 -10.06 4.32 1.59
CA THR A 30 -9.56 4.34 2.97
C THR A 30 -10.20 3.23 3.78
N ARG A 31 -9.39 2.42 4.45
CA ARG A 31 -9.86 1.36 5.35
C ARG A 31 -9.30 1.56 6.74
N TYR A 32 -10.16 1.42 7.74
CA TYR A 32 -9.75 1.44 9.14
C TYR A 32 -8.92 0.19 9.46
N LEU A 33 -7.79 0.39 10.13
CA LEU A 33 -6.96 -0.71 10.63
C LEU A 33 -7.22 -0.95 12.11
N TYR A 34 -6.90 0.05 12.95
CA TYR A 34 -7.05 -0.01 14.41
C TYR A 34 -7.09 1.41 15.00
N ARG A 35 -7.40 1.52 16.28
CA ARG A 35 -7.46 2.79 17.00
C ARG A 35 -6.34 2.85 18.04
N LEU A 36 -5.62 3.96 18.05
CA LEU A 36 -4.73 4.38 19.13
C LEU A 36 -5.51 5.37 20.02
N ASP A 37 -4.98 5.66 21.20
CA ASP A 37 -5.72 6.41 22.23
C ASP A 37 -6.19 7.80 21.75
N ASP A 38 -5.44 8.43 20.87
CA ASP A 38 -5.66 9.78 20.36
C ASP A 38 -6.14 9.85 18.89
N HIS A 39 -6.00 8.78 18.09
CA HIS A 39 -6.42 8.77 16.68
C HIS A 39 -6.74 7.38 16.11
N ALA A 40 -7.46 7.36 14.99
CA ALA A 40 -7.70 6.14 14.22
C ALA A 40 -6.61 5.95 13.16
N VAL A 41 -5.97 4.78 13.15
CA VAL A 41 -5.03 4.41 12.10
C VAL A 41 -5.82 3.79 10.94
N ALA A 42 -5.64 4.38 9.77
CA ALA A 42 -6.25 3.91 8.54
C ALA A 42 -5.17 3.62 7.49
N GLU A 43 -5.44 2.63 6.65
CA GLU A 43 -4.70 2.43 5.43
C GLU A 43 -5.40 3.07 4.23
N LYS A 44 -4.62 3.53 3.26
CA LYS A 44 -5.11 4.08 1.99
C LYS A 44 -4.66 3.19 0.85
N TRP A 45 -5.57 2.87 -0.06
CA TRP A 45 -5.32 2.10 -1.26
C TRP A 45 -5.53 2.96 -2.51
N TYR A 46 -4.54 2.96 -3.39
CA TYR A 46 -4.59 3.62 -4.68
C TYR A 46 -4.61 2.59 -5.79
N HIS A 47 -5.49 2.79 -6.77
CA HIS A 47 -5.56 1.96 -7.97
C HIS A 47 -4.76 2.61 -9.10
N CYS A 48 -3.81 1.89 -9.68
CA CYS A 48 -3.08 2.32 -10.86
C CYS A 48 -3.77 1.81 -12.13
N GLU A 49 -3.71 2.59 -13.22
CA GLU A 49 -4.20 2.17 -14.54
C GLU A 49 -3.58 0.86 -15.05
N CYS A 50 -2.40 0.49 -14.56
CA CYS A 50 -1.77 -0.80 -14.90
C CYS A 50 -2.39 -2.00 -14.16
N GLY A 51 -3.44 -1.80 -13.37
CA GLY A 51 -4.15 -2.84 -12.60
C GLY A 51 -3.52 -3.18 -11.26
N ALA A 52 -2.40 -2.55 -10.90
CA ALA A 52 -1.75 -2.74 -9.60
C ALA A 52 -2.38 -1.83 -8.53
N TYR A 53 -2.47 -2.36 -7.31
CA TYR A 53 -2.88 -1.61 -6.12
C TYR A 53 -1.65 -1.19 -5.30
N VAL A 54 -1.72 0.01 -4.72
CA VAL A 54 -0.70 0.57 -3.83
C VAL A 54 -1.32 0.88 -2.47
N ASN A 55 -0.70 0.39 -1.40
CA ASN A 55 -1.14 0.64 -0.03
C ASN A 55 -0.28 1.72 0.64
N VAL A 56 -0.82 2.38 1.66
CA VAL A 56 -0.18 3.43 2.47
C VAL A 56 -0.68 3.27 3.91
N ARG A 57 0.21 2.97 4.88
CA ARG A 57 -0.19 2.61 6.27
C ARG A 57 0.23 3.56 7.39
N ARG A 58 1.16 4.49 7.20
CA ARG A 58 1.63 5.40 8.26
C ARG A 58 1.23 6.85 8.01
N GLU A 59 0.92 7.56 9.10
CA GLU A 59 0.75 9.02 9.05
C GLU A 59 2.06 9.67 8.60
N GLY A 60 1.98 10.48 7.53
CA GLY A 60 3.14 11.19 6.98
C GLY A 60 4.16 10.33 6.21
N ILE A 61 4.03 8.99 6.21
CA ILE A 61 4.98 8.08 5.55
C ILE A 61 4.23 7.09 4.66
N LEU A 62 4.46 7.18 3.34
CA LEU A 62 3.91 6.22 2.39
C LEU A 62 4.75 4.94 2.39
N HIS A 63 4.20 3.86 2.95
CA HIS A 63 4.77 2.51 2.82
C HIS A 63 4.17 1.80 1.62
N VAL A 64 4.90 1.80 0.50
CA VAL A 64 4.48 1.08 -0.71
C VAL A 64 4.79 -0.41 -0.53
N GLU A 65 3.78 -1.26 -0.65
CA GLU A 65 3.93 -2.71 -0.60
C GLU A 65 3.47 -3.35 -1.90
N ARG A 66 4.14 -4.44 -2.31
CA ARG A 66 3.64 -5.34 -3.36
C ARG A 66 3.23 -6.68 -2.76
N ALA A 67 2.15 -7.26 -3.28
CA ALA A 67 1.79 -8.63 -2.99
C ALA A 67 2.75 -9.58 -3.73
N ALA A 68 3.40 -10.47 -3.01
CA ALA A 68 4.21 -11.55 -3.57
C ALA A 68 3.63 -12.90 -3.17
N HIS A 69 3.51 -13.81 -4.14
CA HIS A 69 3.25 -15.22 -3.85
C HIS A 69 4.51 -15.83 -3.26
N SER A 70 4.36 -16.57 -2.15
CA SER A 70 5.43 -17.43 -1.66
C SER A 70 5.64 -18.53 -2.71
N LEU A 71 6.86 -18.70 -3.24
CA LEU A 71 7.17 -19.87 -4.06
C LEU A 71 6.92 -21.14 -3.23
N PRO A 72 6.28 -22.20 -3.80
CA PRO A 72 6.28 -23.50 -3.16
C PRO A 72 7.74 -23.97 -3.05
N ASN A 73 8.14 -24.40 -1.85
CA ASN A 73 9.48 -24.94 -1.57
C ASN A 73 9.85 -26.09 -2.51
#